data_AF-D0LAM7-F1
#
_entry.id   AF-D0LAM7-F1
#
_cell.length_a   1.000
_cell.length_b   1.000
_cell.length_c   1.000
_cell.angle_alpha   90.00
_cell.angle_beta   90.00
_cell.angle_gamma   90.00
#
_symmetry.space_group_name_H-M   'P 1'
#
loop_
_entity.id
_entity.type
_entity.pdbx_description
1 polymer ?
#
loop_
_entity_poly.entity_id
_entity_poly.type
_entity_poly.pdbx_seq_one_letter_code
_entity_poly.pdbx_strand_id
1 'polypeptide(L)'
;MSDHLALDPADLTGLARRLTGAREDLAAAHTEVTAVLADVAASLGSGPAAGVFRTGLDRAQDSVLGSLAGLTDRVGAHATAVASGAQQVADTDADLGGEIVGT
;
A
#
# COMPACT_ATOMS: atom_id res chain seq x y z
N MET A 1 -15.39 20.85 25.25
CA MET A 1 -15.98 20.74 23.90
C MET A 1 -14.93 20.06 23.07
N SER A 2 -14.88 18.73 23.12
CA SER A 2 -13.95 17.96 22.31
C SER A 2 -14.46 18.03 20.89
N ASP A 3 -13.65 18.58 19.99
CA ASP A 3 -13.80 18.42 18.55
C ASP A 3 -13.70 16.91 18.26
N HIS A 4 -14.80 16.19 18.45
CA HIS A 4 -14.96 14.89 17.84
C HIS A 4 -15.05 15.19 16.35
N LEU A 5 -13.92 15.03 15.65
CA LEU A 5 -13.96 14.72 14.23
C LEU A 5 -15.02 13.62 14.11
N ALA A 6 -16.18 13.95 13.53
CA ALA A 6 -17.21 12.97 13.22
C ALA A 6 -16.64 12.07 12.11
N LEU A 7 -15.78 11.15 12.51
CA LEU A 7 -15.23 10.12 11.65
C LEU A 7 -16.22 8.98 11.66
N ASP A 8 -17.07 8.94 10.63
CA ASP A 8 -18.00 7.84 10.42
C ASP A 8 -17.20 6.53 10.23
N PRO A 9 -17.45 5.48 11.03
CA PRO A 9 -16.84 4.16 10.85
C PRO A 9 -16.98 3.61 9.42
N ALA A 10 -18.06 3.95 8.71
CA ALA A 10 -18.28 3.58 7.32
C ALA A 10 -17.28 4.27 6.37
N ASP A 11 -16.96 5.55 6.62
CA ASP A 11 -15.97 6.29 5.83
C ASP A 11 -14.56 5.75 6.05
N LEU A 12 -14.21 5.39 7.29
CA LEU A 12 -12.95 4.75 7.62
C LEU A 12 -12.83 3.37 6.97
N THR A 13 -13.91 2.58 6.99
CA THR A 13 -13.96 1.29 6.29
C THR A 13 -13.80 1.45 4.78
N GLY A 14 -14.43 2.48 4.20
CA GLY A 14 -14.28 2.84 2.79
C GLY A 14 -12.84 3.24 2.44
N LEU A 15 -12.18 4.00 3.31
CA LEU A 15 -10.76 4.35 3.16
C LEU A 15 -9.85 3.12 3.25
N ALA A 16 -10.05 2.25 4.23
CA ALA A 16 -9.28 1.01 4.38
C ALA A 16 -9.37 0.16 3.11
N ARG A 17 -10.58 -0.01 2.55
CA ARG A 17 -10.77 -0.74 1.28
C ARG A 17 -10.02 -0.11 0.12
N ARG A 18 -10.04 1.22 -0.02
CA ARG A 18 -9.29 1.92 -1.06
C ARG A 18 -7.78 1.74 -0.90
N LEU A 19 -7.27 1.75 0.33
CA LEU A 19 -5.86 1.48 0.61
C LEU A 19 -5.48 0.03 0.27
N THR A 20 -6.35 -0.94 0.59
CA THR A 20 -6.15 -2.34 0.17
C THR A 20 -6.11 -2.47 -1.35
N GLY A 21 -7.04 -1.84 -2.07
CA GLY A 21 -7.02 -1.83 -3.55
C GLY A 21 -5.75 -1.18 -4.11
N ALA A 22 -5.34 -0.04 -3.57
CA ALA A 22 -4.08 0.60 -3.97
C ALA A 22 -2.84 -0.29 -3.71
N ARG A 23 -2.87 -1.11 -2.64
CA ARG A 23 -1.81 -2.10 -2.37
C ARG A 23 -1.77 -3.19 -3.44
N GLU A 24 -2.93 -3.68 -3.87
CA GLU A 24 -3.05 -4.67 -4.93
C GLU A 24 -2.57 -4.11 -6.28
N ASP A 25 -2.96 -2.87 -6.61
CA ASP A 25 -2.50 -2.18 -7.81
C ASP A 25 -0.97 -1.99 -7.81
N LEU A 26 -0.39 -1.62 -6.66
CA LEU A 26 1.07 -1.51 -6.51
C LEU A 26 1.78 -2.86 -6.68
N ALA A 27 1.20 -3.94 -6.15
CA ALA A 27 1.76 -5.28 -6.32
C ALA A 27 1.70 -5.72 -7.79
N ALA A 28 0.59 -5.44 -8.50
CA ALA A 28 0.47 -5.70 -9.93
C ALA A 28 1.51 -4.89 -10.74
N ALA A 29 1.65 -3.59 -10.45
CA ALA A 29 2.64 -2.73 -11.08
C ALA A 29 4.07 -3.23 -10.84
N HIS A 30 4.39 -3.73 -9.64
CA HIS A 30 5.68 -4.33 -9.34
C HIS A 30 5.96 -5.56 -10.24
N THR A 31 4.97 -6.43 -10.42
CA THR A 31 5.08 -7.58 -11.33
C THR A 31 5.29 -7.15 -12.78
N GLU A 32 4.52 -6.19 -13.28
CA GLU A 32 4.67 -5.67 -14.65
C GLU A 32 6.05 -5.04 -14.89
N VAL A 33 6.51 -4.19 -13.96
CA VAL A 33 7.83 -3.55 -14.05
C VAL A 33 8.93 -4.61 -14.05
N THR A 34 8.82 -5.64 -13.20
CA THR A 34 9.77 -6.75 -13.17
C THR A 34 9.84 -7.48 -14.51
N ALA A 35 8.69 -7.75 -15.13
CA ALA A 35 8.62 -8.41 -16.44
C ALA A 35 9.26 -7.55 -17.54
N VAL A 36 8.94 -6.25 -17.59
CA VAL A 36 9.52 -5.32 -18.56
C VAL A 36 11.03 -5.22 -18.40
N LEU A 37 11.55 -5.17 -17.17
CA LEU A 37 12.99 -5.13 -16.92
C LEU A 37 13.69 -6.42 -17.38
N ALA A 38 13.06 -7.58 -17.17
CA ALA A 38 13.57 -8.85 -17.67
C ALA A 38 13.62 -8.90 -19.21
N ASP A 39 12.57 -8.41 -19.87
CA ASP A 39 12.52 -8.33 -21.34
C ASP A 39 13.59 -7.38 -21.90
N VAL A 40 13.77 -6.22 -21.27
CA VAL A 40 14.85 -5.29 -21.62
C VAL A 40 16.20 -5.97 -21.46
N ALA A 41 16.46 -6.63 -20.32
CA ALA A 41 17.71 -7.32 -20.06
C ALA A 41 17.99 -8.44 -21.08
N ALA A 42 16.95 -9.16 -21.51
CA ALA A 42 17.04 -10.20 -22.53
C ALA A 42 17.30 -9.65 -23.93
N SER A 43 16.82 -8.44 -24.24
CA SER A 43 17.08 -7.77 -25.51
C SER A 43 18.50 -7.20 -25.65
N LEU A 44 19.24 -7.10 -24.54
CA LEU A 44 20.62 -6.62 -24.55
C LEU A 44 21.53 -7.64 -25.24
N GLY A 45 22.16 -7.21 -26.32
CA GLY A 45 23.19 -7.99 -27.00
C GLY A 45 24.44 -8.25 -26.14
N SER A 46 25.44 -8.88 -26.75
CA SER A 46 26.73 -9.15 -26.13
C SER A 46 27.75 -8.06 -26.47
N GLY A 47 28.50 -7.58 -25.47
CA GLY A 47 29.62 -6.67 -25.67
C GLY A 47 29.89 -5.78 -24.46
N PRO A 48 31.02 -5.04 -24.43
CA PRO A 48 31.39 -4.19 -23.29
C PRO A 48 30.33 -3.12 -22.95
N ALA A 49 29.76 -2.47 -23.98
CA ALA A 49 28.72 -1.47 -23.79
C ALA A 49 27.43 -2.07 -23.21
N ALA A 50 27.03 -3.26 -23.67
CA ALA A 50 25.88 -3.98 -23.12
C ALA A 50 26.12 -4.42 -21.67
N GLY A 51 27.36 -4.78 -21.31
CA GLY A 51 27.75 -5.06 -19.93
C GLY A 51 27.57 -3.85 -19.01
N VAL A 52 28.08 -2.68 -19.42
CA VAL A 52 27.94 -1.42 -18.65
C VAL A 52 26.46 -1.03 -18.49
N PHE A 53 25.67 -1.12 -19.57
CA PHE A 53 24.24 -0.86 -19.50
C PHE A 53 23.53 -1.81 -18.55
N ARG A 54 23.82 -3.12 -18.62
CA ARG A 54 23.22 -4.13 -17.72
C ARG A 54 23.50 -3.81 -16.25
N THR A 55 24.75 -3.48 -15.90
CA THR A 55 25.08 -3.05 -14.53
C THR A 55 24.33 -1.79 -14.09
N GLY A 56 24.11 -0.85 -15.01
CA GLY A 56 23.26 0.33 -14.74
C GLY A 56 21.80 -0.03 -14.51
N LEU A 57 21.27 -0.90 -15.37
CA LEU A 57 19.90 -1.42 -15.31
C LEU A 57 19.66 -2.18 -14.01
N ASP A 58 20.57 -3.07 -13.60
CA ASP A 58 20.46 -3.85 -12.37
C ASP A 58 20.32 -2.94 -11.13
N ARG A 59 21.15 -1.88 -11.03
CA ARG A 59 21.03 -0.92 -9.92
C ARG A 59 19.73 -0.12 -9.96
N ALA A 60 19.29 0.29 -11.15
CA ALA A 60 18.04 1.01 -11.30
C ALA A 60 16.85 0.11 -10.93
N GLN A 61 16.89 -1.15 -11.36
CA GLN A 61 15.94 -2.18 -11.00
C GLN A 61 15.86 -2.39 -9.49
N ASP A 62 16.99 -2.61 -8.81
CA ASP A 62 17.03 -2.79 -7.36
C ASP A 62 16.41 -1.60 -6.62
N SER A 63 16.72 -0.37 -7.06
CA SER A 63 16.17 0.85 -6.47
C SER A 63 14.66 0.99 -6.68
N VAL A 64 14.19 0.75 -7.90
CA VAL A 64 12.76 0.89 -8.26
C VAL A 64 11.92 -0.21 -7.59
N LEU A 65 12.35 -1.47 -7.67
CA LEU A 65 11.64 -2.58 -7.05
C LEU A 65 11.65 -2.46 -5.52
N GLY A 66 12.77 -2.05 -4.93
CA GLY A 66 12.85 -1.74 -3.51
C GLY A 66 11.91 -0.62 -3.08
N SER A 67 11.80 0.45 -3.88
CA SER A 67 10.87 1.56 -3.62
C SER A 67 9.41 1.14 -3.73
N LEU A 68 9.06 0.34 -4.74
CA LEU A 68 7.70 -0.19 -4.93
C LEU A 68 7.31 -1.15 -3.81
N ALA A 69 8.21 -2.04 -3.39
CA ALA A 69 7.99 -2.92 -2.25
C ALA A 69 7.76 -2.11 -0.97
N GLY A 70 8.61 -1.11 -0.69
CA GLY A 70 8.46 -0.25 0.48
C GLY A 70 7.16 0.57 0.47
N LEU A 71 6.71 1.03 -0.71
CA LEU A 71 5.41 1.70 -0.86
C LEU A 71 4.26 0.74 -0.59
N THR A 72 4.33 -0.49 -1.12
CA THR A 72 3.33 -1.54 -0.93
C THR A 72 3.17 -1.87 0.56
N ASP A 73 4.28 -2.02 1.29
CA ASP A 73 4.27 -2.28 2.72
C ASP A 73 3.67 -1.13 3.52
N ARG A 74 4.04 0.12 3.19
CA ARG A 74 3.50 1.31 3.86
C ARG A 74 2.00 1.46 3.64
N VAL A 75 1.51 1.27 2.41
CA VAL A 75 0.09 1.31 2.10
C VAL A 75 -0.66 0.20 2.84
N GLY A 76 -0.10 -1.00 2.90
CA GLY A 76 -0.65 -2.11 3.69
C GLY A 76 -0.73 -1.81 5.18
N ALA A 77 0.32 -1.23 5.76
CA ALA A 77 0.33 -0.82 7.17
C ALA A 77 -0.73 0.25 7.45
N HIS A 78 -0.89 1.23 6.55
CA HIS A 78 -1.94 2.24 6.68
C HIS A 78 -3.34 1.65 6.54
N ALA A 79 -3.56 0.71 5.62
CA ALA A 79 -4.86 0.03 5.49
C ALA A 79 -5.24 -0.69 6.80
N THR A 80 -4.30 -1.42 7.40
CA THR A 80 -4.50 -2.11 8.68
C THR A 80 -4.78 -1.13 9.83
N ALA A 81 -4.03 -0.02 9.90
CA ALA A 81 -4.22 0.99 10.94
C ALA A 81 -5.60 1.66 10.84
N VAL A 82 -6.04 2.00 9.62
CA VAL A 82 -7.36 2.60 9.37
C VAL A 82 -8.48 1.61 9.71
N ALA A 83 -8.35 0.34 9.33
CA ALA A 83 -9.34 -0.69 9.67
C ALA A 83 -9.45 -0.92 11.18
N SER A 84 -8.32 -0.98 11.89
CA SER A 84 -8.30 -1.09 13.36
C SER A 84 -8.92 0.13 14.03
N GLY A 85 -8.62 1.34 13.54
CA GLY A 85 -9.25 2.57 14.03
C GLY A 85 -10.76 2.59 13.80
N ALA A 86 -11.23 2.14 12.63
CA ALA A 86 -12.66 2.04 12.34
C ALA A 86 -13.38 1.12 13.33
N GLN A 87 -12.78 -0.02 13.66
CA GLN A 87 -13.33 -0.97 14.63
C GLN A 87 -13.40 -0.35 16.03
N GLN A 88 -12.33 0.32 16.49
CA GLN A 88 -12.32 0.97 17.81
C GLN A 88 -13.38 2.06 17.95
N VAL A 89 -13.63 2.85 16.90
CA VAL A 89 -14.70 3.85 16.90
C VAL A 89 -16.07 3.16 16.99
N ALA A 90 -16.30 2.11 16.20
CA ALA A 90 -17.56 1.37 16.24
C ALA A 90 -17.82 0.71 17.60
N ASP A 91 -16.78 0.13 18.23
CA ASP A 91 -16.89 -0.48 19.57
C ASP A 91 -17.20 0.59 20.63
N THR A 92 -16.53 1.75 20.56
CA THR A 92 -16.77 2.88 21.48
C THR A 92 -18.20 3.43 21.34
N ASP A 93 -18.70 3.57 20.12
CA ASP A 93 -20.07 4.02 19.85
C ASP A 93 -21.12 3.02 20.38
N ALA A 94 -20.85 1.72 20.24
CA ALA A 94 -21.71 0.66 20.75
C ALA A 94 -21.79 0.67 22.29
N ASP A 95 -20.64 0.85 22.96
CA ASP A 95 -20.56 0.94 24.42
C ASP A 95 -21.34 2.16 24.95
N LEU A 96 -21.13 3.33 24.36
CA LEU A 96 -21.86 4.56 24.72
C LEU A 96 -23.37 4.45 24.47
N GLY A 97 -23.77 3.84 23.35
CA GLY A 97 -25.18 3.60 23.03
C GLY A 97 -25.85 2.62 24.01
N GLY A 98 -25.11 1.61 24.48
CA GLY A 98 -25.58 0.65 25.49
C GLY A 98 -25.75 1.26 26.88
N GLU A 99 -24.85 2.17 27.28
CA GLU A 99 -24.90 2.85 28.58
C GLU A 99 -26.11 3.81 28.68
N ILE A 100 -26.47 4.50 27.59
CA ILE A 100 -27.61 5.45 27.56
C ILE A 100 -28.98 4.75 27.63
N VAL A 101 -29.10 3.53 27.10
CA VAL A 101 -30.37 2.77 27.13
C VAL A 101 -30.56 2.01 28.45
N GLY A 102 -29.49 1.83 29.24
CA GLY A 102 -29.49 1.08 30.50
C GLY A 102 -29.83 1.89 31.76
N THR A 103 -30.02 3.22 31.67
CA THR A 103 -30.40 4.13 32.77
C THR A 103 -31.83 4.62 32.66
#